data_AF-A0A125K3K1-F1
#
_entry.id   AF-A0A125K3K1-F1
#
_cell.length_a   1.000
_cell.length_b   1.000
_cell.length_c   1.000
_cell.angle_alpha   90.00
_cell.angle_beta   90.00
_cell.angle_gamma   90.00
#
_symmetry.space_group_name_H-M   'P 1'
#
loop_
_entity.id
_entity.type
_entity.pdbx_description
1 polymer ?
#
loop_
_entity_poly.entity_id
_entity_poly.type
_entity_poly.pdbx_seq_one_letter_code
_entity_poly.pdbx_strand_id
1 'polypeptide(L)'
;MPRTGGMLRSSTMVFLFALVILLYANGIAAFRLTRRGEPEKLQVALHMISAVLGAHAFLFGLLDKARPIIPNHNVSVPLFAAAGLLTAVAFARKARAVVRSGNDGHGGWRLGMSLVALCSGLYMVATTIDHYWFFRNDSSGIVAVDYLHLPDAPCGGYALIRLDGEVATYRCPALLAFGGLMDTPFVPWPGYVEGRSKAMKEAFDKMMREAETLRH
;
A
#
# COMPACT_ATOMS: atom_id res chain seq x y z
N MET A 1 -2.91 17.80 32.54
CA MET A 1 -2.10 18.34 31.42
C MET A 1 -3.00 18.47 30.19
N PRO A 2 -2.98 19.61 29.48
CA PRO A 2 -3.94 19.87 28.41
C PRO A 2 -3.57 19.04 27.17
N ARG A 3 -4.56 18.30 26.63
CA ARG A 3 -4.53 17.72 25.29
C ARG A 3 -4.40 18.86 24.29
N THR A 4 -3.17 19.22 23.92
CA THR A 4 -2.92 20.13 22.80
C THR A 4 -3.50 19.50 21.56
N GLY A 5 -4.41 20.23 20.91
CA GLY A 5 -5.21 19.76 19.80
C GLY A 5 -4.33 19.16 18.71
N GLY A 6 -4.47 17.85 18.53
CA GLY A 6 -4.00 17.16 17.36
C GLY A 6 -4.75 17.75 16.18
N MET A 7 -4.10 18.70 15.52
CA MET A 7 -4.46 19.15 14.19
C MET A 7 -4.67 17.88 13.38
N LEU A 8 -5.94 17.53 13.10
CA LEU A 8 -6.35 16.41 12.27
C LEU A 8 -5.69 16.63 10.92
N ARG A 9 -4.46 16.15 10.80
CA ARG A 9 -3.62 16.27 9.62
C ARG A 9 -4.40 15.54 8.56
N SER A 10 -4.99 16.30 7.63
CA SER A 10 -5.79 15.77 6.54
C SER A 10 -4.98 14.67 5.88
N SER A 11 -5.33 13.44 6.22
CA SER A 11 -4.59 12.27 5.80
C SER A 11 -5.08 12.02 4.38
N THR A 12 -4.42 12.67 3.44
CA THR A 12 -4.79 12.63 2.03
C THR A 12 -4.87 11.17 1.63
N MET A 13 -6.05 10.74 1.15
CA MET A 13 -6.31 9.38 0.69
C MET A 13 -5.66 9.10 -0.68
N VAL A 14 -4.38 9.48 -0.82
CA VAL A 14 -3.59 9.39 -2.06
C VAL A 14 -3.62 7.97 -2.62
N PHE A 15 -3.53 6.98 -1.74
CA PHE A 15 -3.56 5.58 -2.14
C PHE A 15 -4.87 5.18 -2.81
N LEU A 16 -6.00 5.53 -2.19
CA LEU A 16 -7.32 5.23 -2.76
C LEU A 16 -7.53 5.97 -4.07
N PHE A 17 -7.06 7.22 -4.16
CA PHE A 17 -7.13 7.98 -5.41
C PHE A 17 -6.33 7.32 -6.54
N ALA A 18 -5.09 6.89 -6.27
CA ALA A 18 -4.27 6.18 -7.24
C ALA A 18 -4.88 4.83 -7.65
N LEU A 19 -5.45 4.08 -6.69
CA LEU A 19 -6.16 2.84 -6.95
C LEU A 19 -7.40 3.07 -7.83
N VAL A 20 -8.20 4.09 -7.54
CA VAL A 20 -9.38 4.44 -8.35
C VAL A 20 -8.97 4.80 -9.77
N ILE A 21 -7.96 5.66 -9.96
CA ILE A 21 -7.41 5.97 -11.29
C ILE A 21 -6.99 4.69 -12.00
N LEU A 22 -6.25 3.81 -11.34
CA LEU A 22 -5.79 2.56 -11.91
C LEU A 22 -6.97 1.71 -12.41
N LEU A 23 -7.98 1.50 -11.57
CA LEU A 23 -9.16 0.68 -11.90
C LEU A 23 -9.94 1.25 -13.08
N TYR A 24 -10.28 2.54 -13.04
CA TYR A 24 -11.03 3.19 -14.11
C TYR A 24 -10.23 3.29 -15.41
N ALA A 25 -8.94 3.64 -15.34
CA ALA A 25 -8.11 3.78 -16.53
C ALA A 25 -7.96 2.45 -17.26
N ASN A 26 -7.70 1.36 -16.53
CA ASN A 26 -7.62 0.02 -17.10
C ASN A 26 -8.99 -0.47 -17.61
N GLY A 27 -10.06 -0.30 -16.83
CA GLY A 27 -11.41 -0.71 -17.25
C GLY A 27 -11.88 -0.01 -18.53
N ILE A 28 -11.72 1.32 -18.61
CA ILE A 28 -12.07 2.11 -19.80
C ILE A 28 -11.19 1.72 -20.99
N ALA A 29 -9.89 1.51 -20.78
CA ALA A 29 -8.98 1.12 -21.85
C ALA A 29 -9.33 -0.27 -22.42
N ALA A 30 -9.57 -1.25 -21.55
CA ALA A 30 -10.03 -2.58 -21.94
C ALA A 30 -11.33 -2.50 -22.74
N PHE A 31 -12.35 -1.80 -22.23
CA PHE A 31 -13.63 -1.62 -22.90
C PHE A 31 -13.51 -0.94 -24.27
N ARG A 32 -12.67 0.08 -24.39
CA ARG A 32 -12.44 0.74 -25.69
C ARG A 32 -11.73 -0.14 -26.69
N LEU A 33 -10.79 -0.97 -26.24
CA LEU A 33 -10.06 -1.88 -27.11
C LEU A 33 -10.94 -3.02 -27.61
N THR A 34 -11.82 -3.58 -26.77
CA THR A 34 -12.74 -4.67 -27.17
C THR A 34 -13.79 -4.21 -28.19
N ARG A 35 -14.11 -2.91 -28.24
CA ARG A 35 -15.02 -2.34 -29.25
C ARG A 35 -14.38 -2.08 -30.62
N ARG A 36 -13.07 -2.28 -30.78
CA ARG A 36 -12.41 -2.16 -32.09
C ARG A 36 -12.65 -3.42 -32.92
N GLY A 37 -12.77 -3.26 -34.24
CA GLY A 37 -13.01 -4.38 -35.17
C GLY A 37 -11.94 -5.47 -35.11
N GLU A 38 -10.70 -5.10 -34.78
CA GLU A 38 -9.60 -6.03 -34.53
C GLU A 38 -8.88 -5.65 -33.22
N PRO A 39 -9.30 -6.22 -32.07
CA PRO A 39 -8.69 -5.90 -30.79
C PRO A 39 -7.29 -6.53 -30.69
N GLU A 40 -6.29 -5.73 -30.29
CA GLU A 40 -4.98 -6.25 -29.87
C GLU A 40 -5.18 -7.03 -28.56
N LYS A 41 -5.41 -8.36 -28.69
CA LYS A 41 -5.81 -9.26 -27.60
C LYS A 41 -4.91 -9.13 -26.36
N LEU A 42 -3.61 -8.95 -26.56
CA LEU A 42 -2.64 -8.77 -25.48
C LEU A 42 -2.92 -7.49 -24.67
N GLN A 43 -3.20 -6.35 -25.31
CA GLN A 43 -3.49 -5.11 -24.58
C GLN A 43 -4.81 -5.18 -23.81
N VAL A 44 -5.83 -5.81 -24.41
CA VAL A 44 -7.10 -6.08 -23.71
C VAL A 44 -6.83 -6.92 -22.46
N ALA A 45 -6.08 -8.01 -22.58
CA ALA A 45 -5.75 -8.88 -21.47
C ALA A 45 -4.97 -8.15 -20.36
N LEU A 46 -3.94 -7.37 -20.72
CA LEU A 46 -3.16 -6.58 -19.76
C LEU A 46 -4.05 -5.65 -18.93
N HIS A 47 -4.94 -4.89 -19.58
CA HIS A 47 -5.84 -3.98 -18.88
C HIS A 47 -6.88 -4.70 -18.03
N MET A 48 -7.50 -5.77 -18.55
CA MET A 48 -8.49 -6.55 -17.80
C MET A 48 -7.87 -7.21 -16.57
N ILE A 49 -6.73 -7.91 -16.73
CA ILE A 49 -6.04 -8.58 -15.62
C ILE A 49 -5.61 -7.54 -14.58
N SER A 50 -5.05 -6.40 -14.99
CA SER A 50 -4.65 -5.35 -14.07
C SER A 50 -5.82 -4.80 -13.24
N ALA A 51 -6.97 -4.52 -13.86
CA ALA A 51 -8.17 -4.05 -13.16
C ALA A 51 -8.71 -5.10 -12.19
N VAL A 52 -8.76 -6.37 -12.63
CA VAL A 52 -9.21 -7.49 -11.79
C VAL A 52 -8.30 -7.67 -10.58
N LEU A 53 -6.98 -7.68 -10.78
CA LEU A 53 -6.01 -7.79 -9.67
C LEU A 53 -6.14 -6.63 -8.69
N GLY A 54 -6.29 -5.39 -9.16
CA GLY A 54 -6.47 -4.22 -8.29
C GLY A 54 -7.76 -4.30 -7.46
N ALA A 55 -8.86 -4.77 -8.06
CA ALA A 55 -10.12 -4.96 -7.36
C ALA A 55 -10.03 -6.08 -6.32
N HIS A 56 -9.39 -7.20 -6.65
CA HIS A 56 -9.17 -8.30 -5.72
C HIS A 56 -8.24 -7.90 -4.58
N ALA A 57 -7.15 -7.17 -4.86
CA ALA A 57 -6.26 -6.64 -3.83
C ALA A 57 -7.03 -5.80 -2.80
N PHE A 58 -7.88 -4.89 -3.28
CA PHE A 58 -8.72 -4.07 -2.43
C PHE A 58 -9.71 -4.89 -1.59
N LEU A 59 -10.42 -5.83 -2.23
CA LEU A 59 -11.39 -6.68 -1.54
C LEU A 59 -10.73 -7.58 -0.50
N PHE A 60 -9.66 -8.29 -0.84
CA PHE A 60 -8.94 -9.12 0.13
C PHE A 60 -8.39 -8.27 1.28
N GLY A 61 -7.77 -7.14 0.97
CA GLY A 61 -7.23 -6.24 1.99
C GLY A 61 -8.29 -5.70 2.97
N LEU A 62 -9.53 -5.49 2.52
CA LEU A 62 -10.63 -5.05 3.39
C LEU A 62 -11.33 -6.21 4.13
N LEU A 63 -11.52 -7.34 3.46
CA LEU A 63 -12.36 -8.44 3.92
C LEU A 63 -11.61 -9.46 4.78
N ASP A 64 -10.29 -9.36 4.92
CA ASP A 64 -9.49 -10.33 5.69
C ASP A 64 -9.74 -10.33 7.21
N LYS A 65 -10.77 -9.62 7.68
CA LYS A 65 -11.24 -9.73 9.06
C LYS A 65 -11.89 -11.09 9.38
N ALA A 66 -12.11 -11.96 8.38
CA ALA A 66 -13.04 -13.10 8.49
C ALA A 66 -12.40 -14.50 8.55
N ARG A 67 -11.06 -14.65 8.50
CA ARG A 67 -10.42 -15.98 8.47
C ARG A 67 -9.42 -16.18 9.61
N PRO A 68 -9.86 -16.63 10.81
CA PRO A 68 -8.99 -16.85 11.96
C PRO A 68 -8.00 -18.04 11.84
N ILE A 69 -7.84 -18.65 10.65
CA ILE A 69 -7.19 -19.97 10.49
C ILE A 69 -6.03 -19.97 9.47
N ILE A 70 -5.78 -18.89 8.71
CA ILE A 70 -4.75 -18.90 7.65
C ILE A 70 -3.55 -18.02 8.04
N PRO A 71 -2.30 -18.52 7.97
CA PRO A 71 -1.10 -17.78 8.36
C PRO A 71 -0.84 -16.50 7.53
N ASN A 72 -0.66 -15.40 8.27
CA ASN A 72 0.43 -14.41 8.30
C ASN A 72 0.96 -13.69 7.05
N HIS A 73 0.40 -13.85 5.87
CA HIS A 73 0.79 -13.05 4.70
C HIS A 73 -0.39 -12.34 4.04
N ASN A 74 -0.27 -11.01 3.97
CA ASN A 74 -1.28 -10.15 3.38
C ASN A 74 -1.25 -10.24 1.84
N VAL A 75 -2.10 -11.11 1.27
CA VAL A 75 -2.19 -11.38 -0.17
C VAL A 75 -2.57 -10.12 -0.97
N SER A 76 -3.16 -9.10 -0.33
CA SER A 76 -3.46 -7.84 -1.03
C SER A 76 -2.20 -7.14 -1.55
N VAL A 77 -1.07 -7.24 -0.83
CA VAL A 77 0.19 -6.56 -1.19
C VAL A 77 0.75 -7.03 -2.53
N PRO A 78 1.00 -8.34 -2.76
CA PRO A 78 1.50 -8.79 -4.06
C PRO A 78 0.49 -8.54 -5.18
N LEU A 79 -0.82 -8.56 -4.90
CA LEU A 79 -1.83 -8.23 -5.90
C LEU A 79 -1.81 -6.75 -6.29
N PHE A 80 -1.63 -5.83 -5.34
CA PHE A 80 -1.41 -4.41 -5.63
C PHE A 80 -0.14 -4.19 -6.44
N ALA A 81 0.94 -4.91 -6.13
CA ALA A 81 2.20 -4.82 -6.87
C ALA A 81 2.01 -5.27 -8.33
N ALA A 82 1.37 -6.41 -8.54
CA ALA A 82 1.09 -6.95 -9.87
C ALA A 82 0.17 -6.02 -10.68
N ALA A 83 -0.92 -5.53 -10.08
CA ALA A 83 -1.83 -4.56 -10.71
C ALA A 83 -1.10 -3.27 -11.12
N GLY A 84 -0.25 -2.73 -10.23
CA GLY A 84 0.55 -1.54 -10.46
C GLY A 84 1.56 -1.73 -11.60
N LEU A 85 2.29 -2.85 -11.61
CA LEU A 85 3.26 -3.17 -12.65
C LEU A 85 2.61 -3.33 -14.03
N LEU A 86 1.51 -4.08 -14.12
CA LEU A 86 0.78 -4.24 -15.38
C LEU A 86 0.23 -2.92 -15.90
N THR A 87 -0.29 -2.07 -15.00
CA THR A 87 -0.73 -0.71 -15.35
C THR A 87 0.42 0.12 -15.90
N ALA A 88 1.57 0.13 -15.22
CA ALA A 88 2.73 0.88 -15.64
C ALA A 88 3.21 0.42 -17.03
N VAL A 89 3.31 -0.89 -17.27
CA VAL A 89 3.70 -1.43 -18.57
C VAL A 89 2.70 -1.06 -19.67
N ALA A 90 1.40 -1.26 -19.44
CA ALA A 90 0.36 -0.98 -20.43
C ALA A 90 0.32 0.51 -20.81
N PHE A 91 0.36 1.40 -19.81
CA PHE A 91 0.29 2.84 -20.05
C PHE A 91 1.62 3.45 -20.51
N ALA A 92 2.77 2.86 -20.18
CA ALA A 92 4.05 3.24 -20.81
C ALA A 92 4.08 2.91 -22.31
N ARG A 93 3.56 1.73 -22.70
CA ARG A 93 3.40 1.38 -24.13
C ARG A 93 2.47 2.37 -24.83
N LYS A 94 1.33 2.70 -24.22
CA LYS A 94 0.36 3.67 -24.74
C LYS A 94 0.95 5.07 -24.88
N ALA A 95 1.66 5.55 -23.88
CA ALA A 95 2.33 6.86 -23.91
C ALA A 95 3.36 6.92 -25.04
N ARG A 96 4.22 5.88 -25.18
CA ARG A 96 5.18 5.79 -26.29
C ARG A 96 4.50 5.77 -27.65
N ALA A 97 3.38 5.07 -27.79
CA ALA A 97 2.61 5.04 -29.04
C ALA A 97 2.07 6.43 -29.41
N VAL A 98 1.54 7.18 -28.44
CA VAL A 98 1.06 8.57 -28.65
C VAL A 98 2.20 9.51 -29.03
N VAL A 99 3.37 9.37 -28.40
CA VAL A 99 4.55 10.19 -28.75
C VAL A 99 5.03 9.88 -30.19
N ARG A 100 4.97 8.62 -30.61
CA ARG A 100 5.40 8.18 -31.95
C ARG A 100 4.42 8.55 -33.06
N SER A 101 3.13 8.69 -32.76
CA SER A 101 2.11 8.98 -33.78
C SER A 101 2.12 10.43 -34.28
N GLY A 102 2.88 11.33 -33.67
CA GLY A 102 2.90 12.75 -34.05
C GLY A 102 1.71 13.54 -33.50
N ASN A 103 1.66 14.84 -33.83
CA ASN A 103 0.74 15.81 -33.23
C ASN A 103 -0.63 15.82 -33.91
N ASP A 104 -1.42 14.75 -33.70
CA ASP A 104 -2.86 14.85 -33.90
C ASP A 104 -3.40 15.75 -32.78
N GLY A 105 -4.20 16.79 -33.04
CA GLY A 105 -4.58 17.85 -32.08
C GLY A 105 -5.17 17.42 -30.70
N HIS A 106 -5.33 16.13 -30.45
CA HIS A 106 -5.73 15.52 -29.17
C HIS A 106 -4.60 14.72 -28.47
N GLY A 107 -3.38 14.74 -29.01
CA GLY A 107 -2.24 13.95 -28.54
C GLY A 107 -1.82 14.31 -27.11
N GLY A 108 -1.80 15.60 -26.78
CA GLY A 108 -1.45 16.09 -25.44
C GLY A 108 -2.35 15.53 -24.33
N TRP A 109 -3.67 15.57 -24.51
CA TRP A 109 -4.63 15.03 -23.54
C TRP A 109 -4.49 13.51 -23.36
N ARG A 110 -4.34 12.78 -24.47
CA ARG A 110 -4.15 11.31 -24.44
C ARG A 110 -2.85 10.93 -23.74
N LEU A 111 -1.79 11.70 -23.97
CA LEU A 111 -0.50 11.53 -23.29
C LEU A 111 -0.65 11.81 -21.79
N GLY A 112 -1.24 12.95 -21.41
CA GLY A 112 -1.48 13.34 -20.02
C GLY A 112 -2.23 12.27 -19.23
N MET A 113 -3.37 11.79 -19.74
CA MET A 113 -4.11 10.68 -19.10
C MET A 113 -3.27 9.40 -18.97
N SER A 114 -2.44 9.10 -19.97
CA SER A 114 -1.58 7.91 -19.93
C SER A 114 -0.45 8.04 -18.91
N LEU A 115 0.11 9.25 -18.77
CA LEU A 115 1.13 9.55 -17.76
C LEU A 115 0.55 9.49 -16.34
N VAL A 116 -0.66 10.03 -16.12
CA VAL A 116 -1.35 9.92 -14.82
C VAL A 116 -1.56 8.46 -14.43
N ALA A 117 -2.10 7.63 -15.33
CA ALA A 117 -2.30 6.20 -15.06
C ALA A 117 -0.98 5.45 -14.85
N LEU A 118 0.07 5.78 -15.61
CA LEU A 118 1.43 5.26 -15.41
C LEU A 118 1.96 5.61 -14.02
N CYS A 119 1.87 6.87 -13.61
CA CYS A 119 2.30 7.34 -12.30
C CYS A 119 1.51 6.65 -11.17
N SER A 120 0.20 6.45 -11.34
CA SER A 120 -0.61 5.67 -10.38
C SER A 120 -0.10 4.23 -10.27
N GLY A 121 0.18 3.56 -11.39
CA GLY A 121 0.74 2.20 -11.38
C GLY A 121 2.10 2.11 -10.68
N LEU A 122 3.01 3.04 -10.99
CA LEU A 122 4.33 3.13 -10.34
C LEU A 122 4.22 3.42 -8.84
N TYR A 123 3.29 4.30 -8.45
CA TYR A 123 3.03 4.60 -7.06
C TYR A 123 2.52 3.37 -6.29
N MET A 124 1.61 2.57 -6.87
CA MET A 124 1.17 1.31 -6.25
C MET A 124 2.37 0.38 -6.00
N VAL A 125 3.25 0.20 -7.01
CA VAL A 125 4.47 -0.60 -6.86
C VAL A 125 5.36 -0.03 -5.75
N ALA A 126 5.60 1.28 -5.74
CA ALA A 126 6.44 1.93 -4.73
C ALA A 126 5.90 1.70 -3.30
N THR A 127 4.59 1.80 -3.08
CA THR A 127 4.00 1.53 -1.75
C THR A 127 4.14 0.07 -1.32
N THR A 128 4.05 -0.87 -2.27
CA THR A 128 4.26 -2.30 -1.95
C THR A 128 5.72 -2.62 -1.66
N ILE A 129 6.67 -2.01 -2.37
CA ILE A 129 8.10 -2.12 -2.08
C ILE A 129 8.39 -1.57 -0.68
N ASP A 130 7.84 -0.40 -0.36
CA ASP A 130 7.98 0.21 0.96
C ASP A 130 7.45 -0.70 2.09
N HIS A 131 6.31 -1.37 1.87
CA HIS A 131 5.79 -2.37 2.80
C HIS A 131 6.75 -3.55 3.01
N TYR A 132 7.20 -4.18 1.92
CA TYR A 132 8.16 -5.29 2.02
C TYR A 132 9.48 -4.86 2.65
N TRP A 133 9.93 -3.65 2.35
CA TRP A 133 11.12 -3.08 2.98
C TRP A 133 10.94 -2.89 4.48
N PHE A 134 9.75 -2.49 4.93
CA PHE A 134 9.46 -2.36 6.36
C PHE A 134 9.42 -3.70 7.07
N PHE A 135 8.80 -4.73 6.49
CA PHE A 135 8.68 -6.07 7.09
C PHE A 135 9.78 -7.04 6.65
N ARG A 136 10.95 -6.54 6.21
CA ARG A 136 12.04 -7.38 5.67
C ARG A 136 12.77 -8.25 6.70
N ASN A 137 12.59 -7.97 7.99
CA ASN A 137 13.27 -8.65 9.09
C ASN A 137 12.23 -9.38 9.95
N ASP A 138 12.59 -10.54 10.51
CA ASP A 138 11.73 -11.31 11.42
C ASP A 138 11.41 -10.57 12.73
N SER A 139 12.19 -9.53 13.07
CA SER A 139 11.95 -8.64 14.20
C SER A 139 11.02 -7.47 13.83
N SER A 140 9.97 -7.73 13.06
CA SER A 140 8.93 -6.77 12.71
C SER A 140 7.54 -7.32 12.98
N GLY A 141 6.58 -6.44 13.23
CA GLY A 141 5.21 -6.83 13.56
C GLY A 141 4.34 -5.67 13.99
N ILE A 142 3.27 -5.99 14.71
CA ILE A 142 2.35 -5.01 15.30
C ILE A 142 2.53 -5.01 16.82
N VAL A 143 2.48 -3.82 17.42
CA VAL A 143 2.37 -3.68 18.87
C VAL A 143 1.23 -2.72 19.23
N ALA A 144 0.48 -3.07 20.26
CA ALA A 144 -0.52 -2.17 20.83
C ALA A 144 0.20 -1.16 21.73
N VAL A 145 0.32 0.09 21.25
CA VAL A 145 1.10 1.15 21.89
C VAL A 145 0.51 1.54 23.24
N ASP A 146 -0.81 1.46 23.36
CA ASP A 146 -1.54 1.76 24.59
C ASP A 146 -1.08 0.89 25.78
N TYR A 147 -0.64 -0.35 25.52
CA TYR A 147 -0.13 -1.27 26.55
C TYR A 147 1.30 -0.97 26.99
N LEU A 148 2.13 -0.39 26.11
CA LEU A 148 3.53 -0.11 26.41
C LEU A 148 3.73 1.24 27.13
N HIS A 149 2.66 2.05 27.28
CA HIS A 149 2.69 3.37 27.92
C HIS A 149 3.84 4.27 27.43
N LEU A 150 4.16 4.20 26.14
CA LEU A 150 5.30 4.91 25.56
C LEU A 150 4.94 6.39 25.30
N PRO A 151 5.55 7.35 26.01
CA PRO A 151 5.25 8.77 25.82
C PRO A 151 5.72 9.30 24.45
N ASP A 152 6.67 8.62 23.82
CA ASP A 152 7.37 9.10 22.61
C ASP A 152 6.76 8.63 21.28
N ALA A 153 5.75 7.74 21.32
CA ALA A 153 5.12 7.21 20.13
C ALA A 153 3.72 7.84 19.97
N PRO A 154 3.51 8.75 19.00
CA PRO A 154 2.24 9.47 18.85
C PRO A 154 1.12 8.61 18.22
N CYS A 155 1.17 7.28 18.36
CA CYS A 155 0.18 6.38 17.78
C CYS A 155 -1.02 6.24 18.70
N GLY A 156 -2.24 6.32 18.18
CA GLY A 156 -3.46 5.92 18.89
C GLY A 156 -3.78 4.46 18.60
N GLY A 157 -3.76 3.58 19.61
CA GLY A 157 -4.09 2.16 19.46
C GLY A 157 -2.87 1.27 19.20
N TYR A 158 -2.42 1.18 17.94
CA TYR A 158 -1.32 0.29 17.55
C TYR A 158 -0.28 0.96 16.65
N ALA A 159 0.92 0.38 16.64
CA ALA A 159 2.03 0.75 15.77
C ALA A 159 2.52 -0.49 15.01
N LEU A 160 2.94 -0.27 13.77
CA LEU A 160 3.81 -1.24 13.09
C LEU A 160 5.22 -0.97 13.57
N ILE A 161 5.93 -2.00 13.99
CA ILE A 161 7.29 -1.87 14.51
C ILE A 161 8.25 -2.74 13.71
N ARG A 162 9.47 -2.23 13.54
CA ARG A 162 10.64 -2.99 13.09
C ARG A 162 11.79 -2.70 14.04
N LEU A 163 12.33 -3.73 14.66
CA LEU A 163 13.46 -3.64 15.55
C LEU A 163 14.75 -3.75 14.74
N ASP A 164 15.59 -2.70 14.80
CA ASP A 164 16.88 -2.64 14.12
C ASP A 164 17.99 -2.34 15.16
N GLY A 165 18.59 -3.40 15.71
CA GLY A 165 19.65 -3.28 16.72
C GLY A 165 19.14 -2.60 17.99
N GLU A 166 19.67 -1.42 18.31
CA GLU A 166 19.38 -0.64 19.54
C GLU A 166 18.15 0.29 19.41
N VAL A 167 17.49 0.32 18.25
CA VAL A 167 16.35 1.22 18.01
C VAL A 167 15.16 0.50 17.39
N ALA A 168 13.96 0.92 17.76
CA ALA A 168 12.73 0.52 17.08
C ALA A 168 12.35 1.60 16.07
N THR A 169 12.14 1.20 14.81
CA THR A 169 11.46 2.03 13.81
C THR A 169 9.96 1.74 13.91
N TYR A 170 9.13 2.77 14.03
CA TYR A 170 7.69 2.62 14.15
C TYR A 170 6.95 3.36 13.04
N ARG A 171 5.78 2.84 12.65
CA ARG A 171 4.80 3.50 11.79
C ARG A 171 3.45 3.55 12.48
N CYS A 172 2.92 4.75 12.70
CA CYS A 172 1.58 4.98 13.23
C CYS A 172 0.58 5.12 12.06
N PRO A 173 -0.33 4.16 11.84
CA PRO A 173 -1.34 4.27 10.79
C PRO A 173 -2.34 5.40 11.13
N ALA A 174 -2.70 6.20 10.13
CA ALA A 174 -3.60 7.35 10.34
C ALA A 174 -5.08 7.02 10.07
N LEU A 175 -5.37 6.15 9.10
CA LEU A 175 -6.75 5.89 8.67
C LEU A 175 -6.97 4.48 8.11
N LEU A 176 -6.18 4.10 7.11
CA LEU A 176 -6.44 2.90 6.31
C LEU A 176 -5.32 1.89 6.47
N ALA A 177 -5.67 0.71 6.97
CA ALA A 177 -4.83 -0.46 7.00
C ALA A 177 -5.56 -1.62 6.33
N PHE A 178 -4.95 -2.23 5.33
CA PHE A 178 -5.43 -3.46 4.70
C PHE A 178 -4.85 -4.65 5.46
N GLY A 179 -5.67 -5.66 5.76
CA GLY A 179 -5.24 -6.81 6.57
C GLY A 179 -4.89 -6.43 8.01
N GLY A 180 -5.64 -5.51 8.63
CA GLY A 180 -5.33 -4.97 9.97
C GLY A 180 -5.30 -5.98 11.13
N LEU A 181 -5.72 -7.23 10.91
CA LEU A 181 -5.62 -8.33 11.88
C LEU A 181 -4.50 -9.33 11.55
N MET A 182 -3.73 -9.08 10.50
CA MET A 182 -2.59 -9.90 10.10
C MET A 182 -1.31 -9.37 10.72
N ASP A 183 -0.30 -10.22 10.86
CA ASP A 183 1.02 -9.83 11.39
C ASP A 183 1.72 -8.73 10.57
N THR A 184 1.40 -8.66 9.27
CA THR A 184 1.98 -7.72 8.30
C THR A 184 0.88 -6.90 7.61
N PRO A 185 0.20 -6.00 8.34
CA PRO A 185 -0.85 -5.18 7.76
C PRO A 185 -0.24 -4.20 6.75
N PHE A 186 -0.96 -3.95 5.67
CA PHE A 186 -0.52 -3.03 4.63
C PHE A 186 -1.09 -1.65 4.86
N VAL A 187 -0.22 -0.71 5.23
CA VAL A 187 -0.54 0.70 5.42
C VAL A 187 0.24 1.50 4.38
N PRO A 188 -0.39 1.89 3.27
CA PRO A 188 0.32 2.53 2.17
C PRO A 188 0.73 3.96 2.51
N TRP A 189 1.95 4.36 2.14
CA TRP A 189 2.39 5.76 2.25
C TRP A 189 1.49 6.69 1.41
N PRO A 190 1.12 7.91 1.86
CA PRO A 190 1.52 8.58 3.10
C PRO A 190 0.58 8.32 4.29
N GLY A 191 -0.14 7.19 4.31
CA GLY A 191 -1.16 6.85 5.31
C GLY A 191 -0.63 6.51 6.71
N TYR A 192 0.64 6.77 6.99
CA TYR A 192 1.26 6.59 8.30
C TYR A 192 2.29 7.70 8.59
N VAL A 193 2.55 7.90 9.87
CA VAL A 193 3.71 8.69 10.36
C VAL A 193 4.79 7.71 10.79
N GLU A 194 6.02 7.91 10.30
CA GLU A 194 7.17 7.08 10.64
C GLU A 194 8.10 7.80 11.62
N GLY A 195 8.67 7.05 12.56
CA GLY A 195 9.66 7.55 13.52
C GLY A 195 10.59 6.44 14.04
N ARG A 196 11.56 6.84 14.86
CA ARG A 196 12.51 5.91 15.52
C ARG A 196 12.55 6.22 17.02
N SER A 197 12.60 5.19 17.87
CA SER A 197 12.65 5.34 19.33
C SER A 197 13.51 4.26 19.99
N LYS A 198 14.42 4.68 20.86
CA LYS A 198 15.18 3.79 21.77
C LYS A 198 14.32 3.30 22.92
N ALA A 199 13.56 4.19 23.55
CA ALA A 199 12.66 3.85 24.65
C ALA A 199 11.65 2.76 24.25
N MET A 200 11.13 2.80 23.01
CA MET A 200 10.26 1.76 22.48
C MET A 200 10.99 0.40 22.38
N LYS A 201 12.25 0.39 21.95
CA LYS A 201 13.06 -0.84 21.90
C LYS A 201 13.28 -1.40 23.31
N GLU A 202 13.69 -0.56 24.25
CA GLU A 202 13.94 -0.96 25.63
C GLU A 202 12.69 -1.52 26.31
N ALA A 203 11.53 -0.88 26.10
CA ALA A 203 10.25 -1.35 26.61
C ALA A 203 9.85 -2.71 26.00
N PHE A 204 10.03 -2.87 24.68
CA PHE A 204 9.78 -4.13 24.01
C PHE A 204 10.70 -5.25 24.53
N ASP A 205 11.99 -4.97 24.70
CA ASP A 205 12.95 -5.95 25.22
C ASP A 205 12.64 -6.36 26.66
N LYS A 206 12.20 -5.40 27.49
CA LYS A 206 11.77 -5.68 28.85
C LYS A 206 10.57 -6.61 28.86
N MET A 207 9.56 -6.33 28.04
CA MET A 207 8.37 -7.17 27.89
C MET A 207 8.73 -8.59 27.43
N MET A 208 9.62 -8.73 26.43
CA MET A 208 10.05 -10.04 25.93
C MET A 208 10.80 -10.85 26.99
N ARG A 209 11.70 -10.22 27.77
CA ARG A 209 12.38 -10.88 28.89
C ARG A 209 11.40 -11.36 29.97
N GLU A 210 10.42 -10.54 30.34
CA GLU A 210 9.40 -10.92 31.32
C GLU A 210 8.55 -12.10 30.82
N ALA A 211 8.18 -12.10 29.53
CA ALA A 211 7.44 -13.20 28.92
C ALA A 211 8.23 -14.53 28.92
N GLU A 212 9.55 -14.48 28.69
CA GLU A 212 10.42 -15.66 28.78
C GLU A 212 10.47 -16.24 30.21
N THR A 213 10.51 -15.38 31.23
CA THR A 213 10.53 -15.84 32.64
C THR A 213 9.24 -16.53 33.07
N LEU A 214 8.08 -16.14 32.53
CA LEU A 214 6.78 -16.76 32.84
C LEU A 214 6.56 -18.11 32.15
N ARG A 215 7.42 -18.47 31.20
CA ARG A 215 7.33 -19.74 30.46
C ARG A 215 7.98 -20.91 31.21
N HIS A 216 8.72 -20.63 32.28
CA HIS A 216 9.39 -21.58 33.16
C HIS A 216 8.67 -21.66 34.51
#